data_AF-A0A1C4XCH4-F1
#
_entry.id   AF-A0A1C4XCH4-F1
#
_cell.length_a   1.000
_cell.length_b   1.000
_cell.length_c   1.000
_cell.angle_alpha   90.00
_cell.angle_beta   90.00
_cell.angle_gamma   90.00
#
_symmetry.space_group_name_H-M   'P 1'
#
loop_
_entity.id
_entity.type
_entity.pdbx_description
1 polymer ?
#
loop_
_entity_poly.entity_id
_entity_poly.type
_entity_poly.pdbx_seq_one_letter_code
_entity_poly.pdbx_strand_id
1 'polypeptide(L)'
;MGDVRGRFRDDLAQHPAPPLGDLIERSVAQGRRLRRRRRLAQFGTGGSAMVMLVVIGLVAGPLGVGADDAGQPGGMNVGSPGGVVDSASPSPPGVPGDVPGGFVDGSGGNPRGAPDGPVSATPSTRVIDTVRIEAGPGGDLLTTTPQGALELLTRLLPEGKTGGYANLRSSGAGDGMPYIQLYLDRGEGPGMLRLSIYQDRLGDNPAPGTVELTEIPDNCVQNEMVTVYHRDGLQIDLMISTCLSWEGKGTSPAPSALSVDEAIAIAANPTWGTRLPAELVRSGAKRFASLARSNG
;
A
#
# COMPACT_ATOMS: atom_id res chain seq x y z
N MET A 1 44.16 -50.35 -16.44
CA MET A 1 43.32 -49.13 -16.38
C MET A 1 43.89 -48.26 -15.27
N GLY A 2 44.10 -46.96 -15.50
CA GLY A 2 44.68 -46.06 -14.49
C GLY A 2 43.65 -45.63 -13.44
N ASP A 3 44.10 -45.34 -12.21
CA ASP A 3 43.20 -44.95 -11.13
C ASP A 3 42.65 -43.52 -11.30
N VAL A 4 41.37 -43.45 -11.63
CA VAL A 4 40.61 -42.21 -11.80
C VAL A 4 40.42 -41.47 -10.46
N ARG A 5 40.42 -42.19 -9.32
CA ARG A 5 40.25 -41.60 -7.98
C ARG A 5 41.48 -40.82 -7.51
N GLY A 6 42.67 -41.18 -7.98
CA GLY A 6 43.89 -40.42 -7.73
C GLY A 6 43.79 -39.01 -8.34
N ARG A 7 43.53 -38.93 -9.65
CA ARG A 7 43.45 -37.64 -10.37
C ARG A 7 42.40 -36.69 -9.80
N PHE A 8 41.22 -37.19 -9.42
CA PHE A 8 40.19 -36.37 -8.78
C PHE A 8 40.60 -35.81 -7.42
N ARG A 9 41.49 -36.49 -6.66
CA ARG A 9 42.05 -35.94 -5.42
C ARG A 9 43.07 -34.85 -5.66
N ASP A 10 43.97 -35.05 -6.63
CA ASP A 10 45.00 -34.06 -6.97
C ASP A 10 44.37 -32.77 -7.51
N ASP A 11 43.34 -32.90 -8.35
CA ASP A 11 42.61 -31.77 -8.93
C ASP A 11 41.80 -30.99 -7.89
N LEU A 12 41.15 -31.69 -6.94
CA LEU A 12 40.50 -31.06 -5.78
C LEU A 12 41.49 -30.43 -4.80
N ALA A 13 42.71 -30.95 -4.68
CA ALA A 13 43.75 -30.37 -3.82
C ALA A 13 44.33 -29.05 -4.37
N GLN A 14 44.26 -28.83 -5.69
CA GLN A 14 44.70 -27.58 -6.34
C GLN A 14 43.68 -26.44 -6.24
N HIS A 15 42.42 -26.75 -5.92
CA HIS A 15 41.33 -25.78 -5.82
C HIS A 15 40.91 -25.56 -4.36
N PRO A 16 41.56 -24.65 -3.61
CA PRO A 16 41.16 -24.34 -2.24
C PRO A 16 39.71 -23.85 -2.21
N ALA A 17 38.94 -24.35 -1.25
CA ALA A 17 37.51 -24.06 -1.16
C ALA A 17 37.24 -22.54 -1.14
N PRO A 18 36.28 -22.03 -1.94
CA PRO A 18 36.01 -20.60 -2.02
C PRO A 18 35.60 -20.05 -0.64
N PRO A 19 36.07 -18.85 -0.26
CA PRO A 19 35.91 -18.34 1.10
C PRO A 19 34.44 -17.98 1.41
N LEU A 20 33.72 -18.93 2.01
CA LEU A 20 32.32 -18.77 2.44
C LEU A 20 32.11 -17.78 3.60
N GLY A 21 33.18 -17.35 4.27
CA GLY A 21 33.12 -16.58 5.52
C GLY A 21 32.36 -15.25 5.44
N ASP A 22 32.40 -14.59 4.30
CA ASP A 22 31.82 -13.25 4.11
C ASP A 22 30.30 -13.25 3.86
N LEU A 23 29.72 -14.35 3.37
CA LEU A 23 28.35 -14.34 2.82
C LEU A 23 27.29 -14.06 3.91
N ILE A 24 27.45 -14.66 5.09
CA ILE A 24 26.53 -14.47 6.22
C ILE A 24 26.69 -13.05 6.78
N GLU A 25 27.92 -12.55 6.93
CA GLU A 25 28.14 -11.20 7.47
C GLU A 25 27.62 -10.11 6.52
N ARG A 26 27.84 -10.25 5.20
CA ARG A 26 27.27 -9.34 4.20
C ARG A 26 25.74 -9.36 4.21
N SER A 27 25.12 -10.55 4.27
CA SER A 27 23.66 -10.70 4.42
C SER A 27 23.12 -9.98 5.67
N VAL A 28 23.77 -10.16 6.83
CA VAL A 28 23.39 -9.50 8.09
C VAL A 28 23.61 -7.98 8.03
N ALA A 29 24.68 -7.51 7.41
CA ALA A 29 24.94 -6.08 7.21
C ALA A 29 23.90 -5.42 6.28
N GLN A 30 23.52 -6.08 5.19
CA GLN A 30 22.50 -5.64 4.23
C GLN A 30 21.11 -5.59 4.89
N GLY A 31 20.73 -6.63 5.63
CA GLY A 31 19.50 -6.65 6.43
C GLY A 31 19.45 -5.55 7.50
N ARG A 32 20.57 -5.25 8.17
CA ARG A 32 20.68 -4.12 9.11
C ARG A 32 20.49 -2.75 8.41
N ARG A 33 20.98 -2.56 7.18
CA ARG A 33 20.76 -1.33 6.40
C ARG A 33 19.30 -1.16 5.99
N LEU A 34 18.65 -2.22 5.49
CA LEU A 34 17.23 -2.21 5.12
C LEU A 34 16.32 -1.87 6.31
N ARG A 35 16.53 -2.49 7.48
CA ARG A 35 15.78 -2.17 8.71
C ARG A 35 15.94 -0.72 9.17
N ARG A 36 17.13 -0.12 8.99
CA ARG A 36 17.34 1.32 9.30
C ARG A 36 16.60 2.23 8.32
N ARG A 37 16.60 1.93 7.02
CA ARG A 37 15.83 2.70 6.01
C ARG A 37 14.32 2.65 6.27
N ARG A 38 13.74 1.45 6.51
CA ARG A 38 12.31 1.30 6.80
C ARG A 38 11.87 2.10 8.04
N ARG A 39 12.67 2.12 9.11
CA ARG A 39 12.38 2.95 10.30
C ARG A 39 12.37 4.45 10.00
N LEU A 40 13.32 4.97 9.20
CA LEU A 40 13.34 6.39 8.84
C LEU A 40 12.12 6.81 7.99
N ALA A 41 11.61 5.91 7.13
CA ALA A 41 10.38 6.15 6.38
C ALA A 41 9.12 6.18 7.27
N GLN A 42 9.09 5.38 8.34
CA GLN A 42 7.92 5.26 9.23
C GLN A 42 7.79 6.36 10.31
N PHE A 43 8.87 7.06 10.64
CA PHE A 43 8.85 8.18 11.61
C PHE A 43 8.83 9.58 10.96
N GLY A 44 8.61 9.68 9.64
CA GLY A 44 8.64 10.94 8.89
C GLY A 44 7.44 11.88 9.09
N THR A 45 6.35 11.43 9.70
CA THR A 45 5.11 12.20 9.91
C THR A 45 5.00 12.74 11.34
N GLY A 46 5.98 13.55 11.76
CA GLY A 46 6.20 13.87 13.18
C GLY A 46 6.78 15.26 13.49
N GLY A 47 6.35 16.30 12.76
CA GLY A 47 6.61 17.71 13.12
C GLY A 47 7.75 18.40 12.38
N SER A 48 7.39 19.39 11.56
CA SER A 48 8.26 20.48 11.09
C SER A 48 7.40 21.64 10.60
N ALA A 49 7.01 22.52 11.53
CA ALA A 49 6.22 23.71 11.21
C ALA A 49 7.13 24.81 10.61
N MET A 50 7.37 24.76 9.30
CA MET A 50 8.09 25.81 8.58
C MET A 50 7.19 27.03 8.36
N VAL A 51 7.39 28.07 9.17
CA VAL A 51 6.81 29.39 8.94
C VAL A 51 7.56 30.07 7.78
N MET A 52 6.90 30.15 6.62
CA MET A 52 7.37 30.88 5.43
C MET A 52 6.30 31.86 4.97
N LEU A 53 6.16 32.98 5.70
CA LEU A 53 5.32 34.09 5.28
C LEU A 53 6.11 34.96 4.28
N VAL A 54 5.87 34.72 2.99
CA VAL A 54 6.46 35.48 1.89
C VAL A 54 5.84 36.88 1.82
N VAL A 55 6.69 37.91 1.80
CA VAL A 55 6.26 39.29 1.56
C VAL A 55 5.93 39.45 0.07
N ILE A 56 4.65 39.64 -0.25
CA ILE A 56 4.20 40.07 -1.58
C ILE A 56 3.96 41.58 -1.54
N GLY A 57 4.78 42.33 -2.29
CA GLY A 57 4.64 43.77 -2.42
C GLY A 57 3.51 44.18 -3.37
N LEU A 58 2.91 45.35 -3.13
CA LEU A 58 1.89 45.90 -4.02
C LEU A 58 2.50 46.34 -5.37
N VAL A 59 1.76 46.06 -6.45
CA VAL A 59 1.68 46.96 -7.61
C VAL A 59 0.20 47.15 -7.93
N ALA A 60 -0.23 48.41 -8.01
CA ALA A 60 -1.60 48.78 -8.34
C ALA A 60 -1.64 49.45 -9.72
N GLY A 61 -2.65 49.13 -10.54
CA GLY A 61 -2.93 49.74 -11.83
C GLY A 61 -4.33 49.37 -12.32
N PRO A 62 -5.10 50.26 -12.98
CA PRO A 62 -6.56 50.22 -12.81
C PRO A 62 -7.40 50.21 -14.10
N LEU A 63 -8.73 50.10 -13.89
CA LEU A 63 -9.84 50.37 -14.82
C LEU A 63 -10.09 49.36 -15.94
N GLY A 64 -11.25 48.70 -15.85
CA GLY A 64 -11.93 47.98 -16.93
C GLY A 64 -13.42 47.90 -16.59
N VAL A 65 -14.24 48.76 -17.20
CA VAL A 65 -15.69 48.87 -16.93
C VAL A 65 -16.47 48.08 -17.98
N GLY A 66 -17.45 47.30 -17.54
CA GLY A 66 -18.33 46.53 -18.42
C GLY A 66 -19.41 45.81 -17.62
N ALA A 67 -20.57 46.44 -17.47
CA ALA A 67 -21.80 45.80 -17.03
C ALA A 67 -22.70 45.55 -18.25
N ASP A 68 -23.58 44.54 -18.17
CA ASP A 68 -25.02 44.77 -18.33
C ASP A 68 -25.83 43.53 -17.90
N ASP A 69 -27.05 43.77 -17.42
CA ASP A 69 -27.96 42.76 -16.87
C ASP A 69 -28.87 42.11 -17.93
N ALA A 70 -29.00 40.77 -17.88
CA ALA A 70 -30.21 40.02 -18.22
C ALA A 70 -30.04 38.52 -17.88
N GLY A 71 -30.96 37.84 -17.20
CA GLY A 71 -32.17 38.30 -16.52
C GLY A 71 -32.88 37.12 -15.83
N GLN A 72 -33.68 37.38 -14.78
CA GLN A 72 -34.34 36.35 -13.97
C GLN A 72 -35.86 36.60 -13.85
N PRO A 73 -36.67 35.55 -14.05
CA PRO A 73 -37.59 35.04 -13.03
C PRO A 73 -37.28 33.55 -12.74
N GLY A 74 -37.48 32.96 -11.56
CA GLY A 74 -38.62 33.11 -10.65
C GLY A 74 -39.63 31.99 -10.92
N GLY A 75 -39.97 31.09 -9.99
CA GLY A 75 -39.51 30.92 -8.61
C GLY A 75 -40.32 29.86 -7.85
N MET A 76 -40.31 29.94 -6.51
CA MET A 76 -41.09 29.16 -5.53
C MET A 76 -40.64 27.69 -5.30
N ASN A 77 -40.27 27.21 -4.11
CA ASN A 77 -40.64 27.44 -2.69
C ASN A 77 -41.66 26.41 -2.13
N VAL A 78 -41.14 25.32 -1.57
CA VAL A 78 -41.77 24.50 -0.51
C VAL A 78 -40.64 24.05 0.43
N GLY A 79 -40.87 24.00 1.75
CA GLY A 79 -39.88 23.61 2.76
C GLY A 79 -40.43 22.67 3.83
N SER A 80 -40.06 22.89 5.10
CA SER A 80 -40.40 22.09 6.29
C SER A 80 -39.56 20.80 6.47
N PRO A 81 -39.54 20.20 7.67
CA PRO A 81 -38.81 20.70 8.85
C PRO A 81 -37.68 19.71 9.25
N GLY A 82 -36.63 20.10 9.96
CA GLY A 82 -36.68 20.56 11.36
C GLY A 82 -36.68 19.36 12.31
N GLY A 83 -35.49 18.86 12.65
CA GLY A 83 -35.30 17.70 13.54
C GLY A 83 -33.98 17.80 14.30
N VAL A 84 -34.05 18.26 15.55
CA VAL A 84 -32.91 18.24 16.49
C VAL A 84 -32.87 16.87 17.16
N VAL A 85 -31.70 16.22 17.14
CA VAL A 85 -31.48 14.93 17.81
C VAL A 85 -30.29 15.00 18.75
N ASP A 86 -30.52 15.52 19.95
CA ASP A 86 -29.61 15.32 21.08
C ASP A 86 -29.49 13.82 21.39
N SER A 87 -28.34 13.23 21.05
CA SER A 87 -28.00 11.85 21.39
C SER A 87 -26.98 11.86 22.52
N ALA A 88 -27.46 11.66 23.74
CA ALA A 88 -26.65 11.76 24.95
C ALA A 88 -25.56 10.67 25.01
N SER A 89 -24.37 11.05 25.51
CA SER A 89 -23.27 10.11 25.77
C SER A 89 -23.50 9.35 27.08
N PRO A 90 -23.55 8.00 27.08
CA PRO A 90 -23.69 7.22 28.31
C PRO A 90 -22.33 7.05 29.01
N SER A 91 -22.10 7.82 30.07
CA SER A 91 -20.98 7.58 31.00
C SER A 91 -21.17 6.23 31.72
N PRO A 92 -20.14 5.36 31.79
CA PRO A 92 -20.19 4.16 32.64
C PRO A 92 -20.22 4.56 34.13
N PRO A 93 -20.89 3.78 35.00
CA PRO A 93 -21.03 4.12 36.42
C PRO A 93 -19.70 3.96 37.18
N GLY A 94 -19.39 4.92 38.05
CA GLY A 94 -18.27 4.83 38.98
C GLY A 94 -18.56 3.85 40.12
N VAL A 95 -17.55 3.07 40.51
CA VAL A 95 -17.61 2.15 41.67
C VAL A 95 -16.97 2.84 42.89
N PRO A 96 -17.70 3.04 44.01
CA PRO A 96 -17.12 3.53 45.26
C PRO A 96 -16.69 2.37 46.17
N GLY A 97 -15.74 2.62 47.07
CA GLY A 97 -15.53 1.80 48.28
C GLY A 97 -14.08 1.43 48.60
N ASP A 98 -13.42 2.23 49.43
CA ASP A 98 -12.24 1.81 50.19
C ASP A 98 -12.61 0.75 51.24
N VAL A 99 -11.74 -0.24 51.44
CA VAL A 99 -11.47 -0.83 52.77
C VAL A 99 -10.03 -1.39 52.83
N PRO A 100 -9.36 -1.43 54.00
CA PRO A 100 -7.90 -1.40 54.05
C PRO A 100 -7.23 -2.65 54.67
N GLY A 101 -5.90 -2.73 54.49
CA GLY A 101 -5.00 -3.45 55.39
C GLY A 101 -4.74 -4.93 55.06
N GLY A 102 -3.47 -5.30 54.86
CA GLY A 102 -3.09 -6.67 54.52
C GLY A 102 -1.60 -6.87 54.24
N PHE A 103 -0.72 -6.32 55.09
CA PHE A 103 0.72 -6.51 54.95
C PHE A 103 1.12 -7.91 55.45
N VAL A 104 1.50 -8.81 54.53
CA VAL A 104 1.99 -10.16 54.85
C VAL A 104 3.24 -10.43 54.03
N ASP A 105 4.41 -10.40 54.69
CA ASP A 105 5.67 -10.83 54.07
C ASP A 105 5.64 -12.35 53.83
N GLY A 106 5.59 -12.73 52.55
CA GLY A 106 5.46 -14.11 52.10
C GLY A 106 6.60 -14.50 51.16
N SER A 107 7.81 -14.68 51.69
CA SER A 107 8.96 -15.11 50.89
C SER A 107 8.76 -16.53 50.36
N GLY A 108 8.41 -16.62 49.07
CA GLY A 108 8.05 -17.86 48.38
C GLY A 108 8.27 -17.71 46.88
N GLY A 109 9.54 -17.68 46.48
CA GLY A 109 9.98 -17.36 45.11
C GLY A 109 9.61 -18.41 44.06
N ASN A 110 8.35 -18.43 43.64
CA ASN A 110 7.89 -19.16 42.47
C ASN A 110 7.76 -18.15 41.30
N PRO A 111 8.54 -18.28 40.21
CA PRO A 111 8.42 -17.38 39.07
C PRO A 111 7.09 -17.63 38.37
N ARG A 112 6.06 -16.87 38.75
CA ARG A 112 4.82 -16.76 37.96
C ARG A 112 5.21 -16.40 36.54
N GLY A 113 4.91 -17.28 35.59
CA GLY A 113 5.03 -16.95 34.18
C GLY A 113 4.27 -15.65 33.93
N ALA A 114 4.94 -14.68 33.30
CA ALA A 114 4.21 -13.56 32.73
C ALA A 114 3.17 -14.13 31.75
N PRO A 115 1.93 -13.61 31.70
CA PRO A 115 0.99 -14.04 30.68
C PRO A 115 1.64 -13.84 29.32
N ASP A 116 1.66 -14.87 28.49
CA ASP A 116 2.30 -14.83 27.17
C ASP A 116 1.68 -13.69 26.36
N GLY A 117 2.41 -12.58 26.26
CA GLY A 117 1.96 -11.39 25.57
C GLY A 117 1.72 -11.74 24.10
N PRO A 118 0.69 -11.15 23.44
CA PRO A 118 0.38 -11.47 22.05
C PRO A 118 1.63 -11.26 21.18
N VAL A 119 2.15 -12.37 20.65
CA VAL A 119 3.38 -12.37 19.86
C VAL A 119 3.05 -11.77 18.50
N SER A 120 3.28 -10.46 18.36
CA SER A 120 3.15 -9.73 17.10
C SER A 120 3.75 -10.52 15.94
N ALA A 121 2.92 -10.93 15.01
CA ALA A 121 3.31 -11.90 14.01
C ALA A 121 4.16 -11.18 12.95
N THR A 122 5.44 -11.55 12.90
CA THR A 122 6.42 -10.82 12.09
C THR A 122 6.09 -10.95 10.60
N PRO A 123 6.10 -9.86 9.81
CA PRO A 123 5.79 -9.92 8.39
C PRO A 123 6.68 -10.93 7.64
N SER A 124 6.04 -11.77 6.84
CA SER A 124 6.66 -12.90 6.16
C SER A 124 6.59 -12.69 4.66
N THR A 125 7.72 -12.79 3.95
CA THR A 125 7.79 -12.68 2.48
C THR A 125 8.37 -13.96 1.91
N ARG A 126 7.73 -14.52 0.88
CA ARG A 126 8.20 -15.71 0.16
C ARG A 126 7.92 -15.60 -1.33
N VAL A 127 8.83 -16.12 -2.16
CA VAL A 127 8.50 -16.45 -3.56
C VAL A 127 7.50 -17.60 -3.56
N ILE A 128 6.40 -17.45 -4.31
CA ILE A 128 5.35 -18.48 -4.42
C ILE A 128 5.19 -19.06 -5.83
N ASP A 129 5.53 -18.30 -6.87
CA ASP A 129 5.38 -18.73 -8.27
C ASP A 129 6.36 -17.98 -9.21
N THR A 130 6.39 -18.36 -10.49
CA THR A 130 7.07 -17.62 -11.56
C THR A 130 6.23 -17.64 -12.84
N VAL A 131 5.55 -16.52 -13.10
CA VAL A 131 4.60 -16.34 -14.22
C VAL A 131 5.30 -15.85 -15.48
N ARG A 132 4.85 -16.32 -16.65
CA ARG A 132 5.35 -15.86 -17.95
C ARG A 132 4.69 -14.53 -18.35
N ILE A 133 5.32 -13.42 -18.02
CA ILE A 133 4.89 -12.09 -18.47
C ILE A 133 5.25 -11.91 -19.95
N GLU A 134 4.25 -11.59 -20.78
CA GLU A 134 4.39 -11.42 -22.22
C GLU A 134 5.11 -10.11 -22.60
N ALA A 135 5.05 -9.72 -23.88
CA ALA A 135 5.49 -8.39 -24.29
C ALA A 135 4.45 -7.34 -23.86
N GLY A 136 4.92 -6.15 -23.47
CA GLY A 136 4.04 -5.03 -23.15
C GLY A 136 3.23 -4.54 -24.37
N PRO A 137 2.19 -3.72 -24.14
CA PRO A 137 1.27 -3.28 -25.18
C PRO A 137 1.96 -2.44 -26.26
N GLY A 138 1.62 -2.70 -27.52
CA GLY A 138 2.03 -1.88 -28.65
C GLY A 138 1.13 -0.66 -28.88
N GLY A 139 1.47 0.14 -29.88
CA GLY A 139 0.70 1.33 -30.29
C GLY A 139 1.02 2.59 -29.50
N ASP A 140 0.06 3.52 -29.45
CA ASP A 140 0.22 4.80 -28.76
C ASP A 140 0.25 4.60 -27.24
N LEU A 141 1.39 4.88 -26.60
CA LEU A 141 1.56 4.80 -25.14
C LEU A 141 1.70 6.19 -24.50
N LEU A 142 0.84 6.51 -23.53
CA LEU A 142 0.91 7.72 -22.72
C LEU A 142 1.43 7.39 -21.31
N THR A 143 2.04 8.36 -20.62
CA THR A 143 2.49 8.19 -19.23
C THR A 143 1.37 7.68 -18.33
N THR A 144 1.65 6.69 -17.50
CA THR A 144 0.67 6.09 -16.59
C THR A 144 0.18 7.14 -15.59
N THR A 145 -1.13 7.39 -15.57
CA THR A 145 -1.79 8.24 -14.57
C THR A 145 -2.54 7.38 -13.55
N PRO A 146 -2.82 7.87 -12.33
CA PRO A 146 -3.67 7.17 -11.37
C PRO A 146 -5.06 6.83 -11.93
N GLN A 147 -5.64 7.71 -12.75
CA GLN A 147 -6.90 7.47 -13.45
C GLN A 147 -6.79 6.35 -14.51
N GLY A 148 -5.70 6.29 -15.28
CA GLY A 148 -5.46 5.23 -16.26
C GLY A 148 -5.15 3.87 -15.61
N ALA A 149 -4.44 3.89 -14.47
CA ALA A 149 -4.19 2.70 -13.67
C ALA A 149 -5.48 2.16 -13.03
N LEU A 150 -6.38 3.03 -12.56
CA LEU A 150 -7.71 2.63 -12.08
C LEU A 150 -8.62 2.09 -13.20
N GLU A 151 -8.56 2.66 -14.40
CA GLU A 151 -9.25 2.12 -15.57
C GLU A 151 -8.74 0.71 -15.91
N LEU A 152 -7.42 0.51 -15.97
CA LEU A 152 -6.85 -0.82 -16.21
C LEU A 152 -7.25 -1.80 -15.10
N LEU A 153 -7.10 -1.44 -13.82
CA LEU A 153 -7.49 -2.29 -12.70
C LEU A 153 -8.97 -2.70 -12.80
N THR A 154 -9.88 -1.76 -13.01
CA THR A 154 -11.32 -2.06 -13.14
C THR A 154 -11.71 -2.83 -14.40
N ARG A 155 -10.81 -3.00 -15.39
CA ARG A 155 -10.98 -3.95 -16.51
C ARG A 155 -10.39 -5.34 -16.24
N LEU A 156 -9.57 -5.50 -15.20
CA LEU A 156 -8.92 -6.75 -14.81
C LEU A 156 -9.54 -7.43 -13.57
N LEU A 157 -10.34 -6.71 -12.78
CA LEU A 157 -11.04 -7.27 -11.63
C LEU A 157 -12.11 -8.29 -12.04
N PRO A 158 -12.39 -9.31 -11.20
CA PRO A 158 -13.58 -10.16 -11.31
C PRO A 158 -14.89 -9.35 -11.26
N GLU A 159 -16.00 -10.00 -11.65
CA GLU A 159 -17.33 -9.39 -11.59
C GLU A 159 -17.69 -8.93 -10.18
N GLY A 160 -18.13 -7.67 -10.08
CA GLY A 160 -18.55 -7.03 -8.84
C GLY A 160 -18.76 -5.53 -9.01
N LYS A 161 -19.29 -4.87 -7.97
CA LYS A 161 -19.46 -3.42 -7.95
C LYS A 161 -18.18 -2.76 -7.47
N THR A 162 -17.69 -1.77 -8.22
CA THR A 162 -16.45 -1.05 -7.90
C THR A 162 -16.74 0.39 -7.46
N GLY A 163 -16.06 0.83 -6.40
CA GLY A 163 -16.27 2.15 -5.77
C GLY A 163 -15.09 2.61 -4.92
N GLY A 164 -15.29 3.65 -4.09
CA GLY A 164 -14.27 4.09 -3.11
C GLY A 164 -12.93 4.54 -3.69
N TYR A 165 -12.93 5.00 -4.94
CA TYR A 165 -11.71 5.31 -5.70
C TYR A 165 -10.90 6.43 -5.07
N ALA A 166 -9.62 6.18 -4.78
CA ALA A 166 -8.70 7.20 -4.28
C ALA A 166 -7.31 7.09 -4.93
N ASN A 167 -6.66 8.23 -5.14
CA ASN A 167 -5.23 8.32 -5.40
C ASN A 167 -4.51 8.58 -4.07
N LEU A 168 -3.69 7.63 -3.63
CA LEU A 168 -2.96 7.67 -2.36
C LEU A 168 -1.59 8.33 -2.55
N ARG A 169 -1.02 8.88 -1.47
CA ARG A 169 0.41 9.26 -1.47
C ARG A 169 1.25 8.00 -1.25
N SER A 170 2.05 7.60 -2.24
CA SER A 170 3.05 6.57 -2.00
C SER A 170 4.24 7.13 -1.21
N SER A 171 4.71 6.37 -0.23
CA SER A 171 5.92 6.66 0.55
C SER A 171 7.16 5.89 0.05
N GLY A 172 7.04 5.17 -1.07
CA GLY A 172 8.13 4.37 -1.63
C GLY A 172 8.04 4.03 -3.12
N ALA A 173 6.92 4.26 -3.81
CA ALA A 173 6.91 4.21 -5.28
C ALA A 173 7.64 5.44 -5.83
N GLY A 174 8.32 5.26 -6.97
CA GLY A 174 9.10 6.33 -7.61
C GLY A 174 8.26 7.57 -7.94
N ASP A 175 8.90 8.74 -7.98
CA ASP A 175 8.21 10.02 -8.15
C ASP A 175 7.26 10.03 -9.36
N GLY A 176 5.99 10.32 -9.10
CA GLY A 176 4.92 10.38 -10.10
C GLY A 176 4.21 9.06 -10.39
N MET A 177 4.68 7.92 -9.85
CA MET A 177 4.04 6.62 -10.08
C MET A 177 2.72 6.46 -9.29
N PRO A 178 1.70 5.76 -9.83
CA PRO A 178 0.43 5.56 -9.14
C PRO A 178 0.53 4.68 -7.87
N TYR A 179 -0.20 5.10 -6.84
CA TYR A 179 -0.66 4.25 -5.75
C TYR A 179 -2.16 4.51 -5.58
N ILE A 180 -2.98 3.53 -5.91
CA ILE A 180 -4.44 3.67 -6.09
C ILE A 180 -5.18 2.74 -5.14
N GLN A 181 -6.37 3.15 -4.70
CA GLN A 181 -7.29 2.35 -3.90
C GLN A 181 -8.65 2.27 -4.60
N LEU A 182 -9.32 1.12 -4.43
CA LEU A 182 -10.75 0.99 -4.65
C LEU A 182 -11.37 -0.03 -3.68
N TYR A 183 -12.70 -0.07 -3.65
CA TYR A 183 -13.49 -1.15 -3.08
C TYR A 183 -14.09 -2.00 -4.20
N LEU A 184 -14.15 -3.32 -3.97
CA LEU A 184 -14.86 -4.29 -4.81
C LEU A 184 -15.87 -5.05 -3.92
N ASP A 185 -17.14 -4.99 -4.29
CA ASP A 185 -18.23 -5.74 -3.66
C ASP A 185 -18.72 -6.83 -4.63
N ARG A 186 -18.51 -8.10 -4.27
CA ARG A 186 -18.90 -9.29 -5.04
C ARG A 186 -20.25 -9.89 -4.58
N GLY A 187 -20.96 -9.21 -3.68
CA GLY A 187 -22.21 -9.68 -3.05
C GLY A 187 -22.08 -10.02 -1.57
N GLU A 188 -20.85 -10.23 -1.08
CA GLU A 188 -20.53 -10.43 0.35
C GLU A 188 -20.26 -9.12 1.11
N GLY A 189 -20.34 -7.98 0.41
CA GLY A 189 -19.93 -6.67 0.90
C GLY A 189 -18.59 -6.21 0.31
N PRO A 190 -18.22 -4.93 0.51
CA PRO A 190 -17.01 -4.38 -0.06
C PRO A 190 -15.74 -4.89 0.65
N GLY A 191 -14.85 -5.52 -0.11
CA GLY A 191 -13.44 -5.68 0.25
C GLY A 191 -12.60 -4.52 -0.29
N MET A 192 -11.45 -4.24 0.33
CA MET A 192 -10.54 -3.16 -0.09
C MET A 192 -9.30 -3.69 -0.81
N LEU A 193 -8.96 -3.03 -1.93
CA LEU A 193 -7.78 -3.29 -2.73
C LEU A 193 -6.96 -2.01 -2.87
N ARG A 194 -5.63 -2.14 -2.75
CA ARG A 194 -4.68 -1.08 -3.08
C ARG A 194 -3.65 -1.62 -4.08
N LEU A 195 -3.36 -0.87 -5.14
CA LEU A 195 -2.35 -1.23 -6.14
C LEU A 195 -1.31 -0.11 -6.24
N SER A 196 -0.04 -0.47 -6.15
CA SER A 196 1.10 0.43 -6.31
C SER A 196 2.04 -0.07 -7.40
N ILE A 197 2.43 0.85 -8.28
CA ILE A 197 3.35 0.59 -9.38
C ILE A 197 4.71 1.18 -9.00
N TYR A 198 5.73 0.34 -8.89
CA TYR A 198 7.09 0.76 -8.63
C TYR A 198 7.90 0.68 -9.92
N GLN A 199 8.73 1.69 -10.19
CA GLN A 199 9.89 1.54 -11.07
C GLN A 199 11.11 1.93 -10.23
N ASP A 200 11.90 0.94 -9.81
CA ASP A 200 13.13 1.19 -9.06
C ASP A 200 14.27 0.31 -9.56
N ARG A 201 15.47 0.90 -9.58
CA ARG A 201 16.72 0.28 -10.06
C ARG A 201 17.54 -0.26 -8.89
N LEU A 202 16.87 -0.81 -7.87
CA LEU A 202 17.53 -1.46 -6.77
C LEU A 202 18.31 -2.68 -7.30
N GLY A 203 19.56 -2.80 -6.87
CA GLY A 203 20.39 -3.96 -7.19
C GLY A 203 19.77 -5.22 -6.63
N ASP A 204 19.97 -6.33 -7.35
CA ASP A 204 19.42 -7.66 -7.04
C ASP A 204 17.87 -7.75 -7.13
N ASN A 205 17.26 -6.98 -8.06
CA ASN A 205 15.87 -7.22 -8.48
C ASN A 205 15.67 -8.69 -8.93
N PRO A 206 14.59 -9.39 -8.50
CA PRO A 206 14.25 -10.73 -8.95
C PRO A 206 14.05 -10.86 -10.47
N ALA A 207 14.02 -12.10 -10.95
CA ALA A 207 13.83 -12.37 -12.37
C ALA A 207 12.44 -11.89 -12.84
N PRO A 208 12.31 -11.29 -14.04
CA PRO A 208 11.00 -10.93 -14.59
C PRO A 208 10.09 -12.16 -14.69
N GLY A 209 8.94 -12.08 -14.03
CA GLY A 209 8.00 -13.18 -13.81
C GLY A 209 7.96 -13.71 -12.36
N THR A 210 8.95 -13.41 -11.51
CA THR A 210 8.91 -13.84 -10.10
C THR A 210 7.70 -13.24 -9.38
N VAL A 211 6.98 -14.10 -8.64
CA VAL A 211 5.85 -13.74 -7.79
C VAL A 211 6.24 -13.93 -6.33
N GLU A 212 6.20 -12.85 -5.55
CA GLU A 212 6.31 -12.88 -4.10
C GLU A 212 4.94 -12.66 -3.44
N LEU A 213 4.69 -13.35 -2.33
CA LEU A 213 3.60 -13.08 -1.41
C LEU A 213 4.19 -12.61 -0.08
N THR A 214 3.75 -11.44 0.36
CA THR A 214 4.03 -10.91 1.70
C THR A 214 2.77 -10.93 2.56
N GLU A 215 2.85 -11.59 3.71
CA GLU A 215 1.80 -11.63 4.73
C GLU A 215 2.14 -10.65 5.85
N ILE A 216 1.19 -9.78 6.21
CA ILE A 216 1.31 -8.77 7.27
C ILE A 216 0.09 -8.92 8.23
N PRO A 217 0.06 -9.96 9.06
CA PRO A 217 -1.08 -10.28 9.93
C PRO A 217 -1.49 -9.12 10.85
N ASP A 218 -0.52 -8.39 11.42
CA ASP A 218 -0.75 -7.23 12.29
C ASP A 218 -1.27 -5.98 11.53
N ASN A 219 -1.46 -6.03 10.20
CA ASN A 219 -1.93 -4.90 9.38
C ASN A 219 -3.08 -5.30 8.42
N CYS A 220 -4.32 -5.16 8.86
CA CYS A 220 -5.49 -5.52 8.06
C CYS A 220 -5.67 -4.74 6.74
N VAL A 221 -4.97 -3.61 6.56
CA VAL A 221 -4.99 -2.77 5.33
C VAL A 221 -4.00 -3.27 4.26
N GLN A 222 -3.05 -4.13 4.64
CA GLN A 222 -2.03 -4.71 3.75
C GLN A 222 -1.80 -6.18 4.13
N ASN A 223 -2.89 -6.89 4.44
CA ASN A 223 -2.84 -8.14 5.19
C ASN A 223 -2.15 -9.26 4.38
N GLU A 224 -2.45 -9.28 3.08
CA GLU A 224 -1.67 -9.97 2.07
C GLU A 224 -1.26 -8.96 0.99
N MET A 225 -0.09 -9.15 0.40
CA MET A 225 0.40 -8.36 -0.72
C MET A 225 1.07 -9.28 -1.73
N VAL A 226 0.49 -9.34 -2.92
CA VAL A 226 1.06 -10.03 -4.08
C VAL A 226 1.95 -9.05 -4.83
N THR A 227 3.22 -9.37 -4.94
CA THR A 227 4.24 -8.60 -5.64
C THR A 227 4.67 -9.36 -6.88
N VAL A 228 4.49 -8.78 -8.07
CA VAL A 228 4.95 -9.36 -9.34
C VAL A 228 6.05 -8.50 -9.95
N TYR A 229 7.19 -9.13 -10.22
CA TYR A 229 8.34 -8.49 -10.87
C TYR A 229 8.20 -8.54 -12.38
N HIS A 230 8.18 -7.38 -13.02
CA HIS A 230 8.09 -7.21 -14.47
C HIS A 230 9.48 -6.97 -15.07
N ARG A 231 9.53 -6.73 -16.39
CA ARG A 231 10.77 -6.34 -17.07
C ARG A 231 11.17 -4.90 -16.71
N ASP A 232 12.40 -4.54 -17.03
CA ASP A 232 12.94 -3.17 -16.93
C ASP A 232 12.90 -2.52 -15.53
N GLY A 233 12.82 -3.34 -14.46
CA GLY A 233 12.76 -2.88 -13.07
C GLY A 233 11.39 -2.35 -12.64
N LEU A 234 10.33 -2.71 -13.37
CA LEU A 234 8.95 -2.48 -12.95
C LEU A 234 8.53 -3.57 -11.92
N GLN A 235 7.81 -3.17 -10.88
CA GLN A 235 7.24 -4.07 -9.87
C GLN A 235 5.78 -3.63 -9.61
N ILE A 236 4.86 -4.59 -9.55
CA ILE A 236 3.44 -4.37 -9.29
C ILE A 236 3.07 -5.01 -7.95
N ASP A 237 2.73 -4.19 -6.97
CA ASP A 237 2.24 -4.63 -5.66
C ASP A 237 0.71 -4.46 -5.62
N LEU A 238 -0.01 -5.58 -5.46
CA LEU A 238 -1.45 -5.62 -5.25
C LEU A 238 -1.73 -6.10 -3.81
N MET A 239 -2.20 -5.19 -2.98
CA MET A 239 -2.50 -5.38 -1.57
C MET A 239 -3.97 -5.77 -1.39
N ILE A 240 -4.18 -6.87 -0.69
CA ILE A 240 -5.48 -7.42 -0.32
C ILE A 240 -5.74 -7.09 1.15
N SER A 241 -6.88 -6.47 1.44
CA SER A 241 -7.22 -6.00 2.79
C SER A 241 -8.30 -6.88 3.43
N THR A 242 -8.10 -7.21 4.71
CA THR A 242 -9.12 -7.84 5.58
C THR A 242 -9.89 -6.82 6.43
N CYS A 243 -9.67 -5.52 6.19
CA CYS A 243 -10.48 -4.45 6.72
C CYS A 243 -10.66 -3.30 5.72
N LEU A 244 -11.77 -2.57 5.84
CA LEU A 244 -11.92 -1.23 5.28
C LEU A 244 -11.11 -0.23 6.12
N SER A 245 -10.47 0.73 5.44
CA SER A 245 -9.95 1.96 6.04
C SER A 245 -10.55 3.16 5.32
N TRP A 246 -11.13 4.11 6.06
CA TRP A 246 -11.76 5.30 5.50
C TRP A 246 -11.48 6.54 6.36
N GLU A 247 -10.73 7.51 5.81
CA GLU A 247 -10.61 8.91 6.28
C GLU A 247 -10.50 9.11 7.81
N GLY A 248 -9.71 8.28 8.50
CA GLY A 248 -9.49 8.41 9.95
C GLY A 248 -10.66 7.99 10.84
N LYS A 249 -11.74 7.42 10.29
CA LYS A 249 -12.90 6.88 11.05
C LYS A 249 -12.63 5.50 11.69
N GLY A 250 -11.36 5.11 11.79
CA GLY A 250 -10.93 3.77 12.19
C GLY A 250 -10.91 2.78 11.04
N THR A 251 -10.72 1.50 11.38
CA THR A 251 -10.86 0.36 10.47
C THR A 251 -12.08 -0.48 10.84
N SER A 252 -12.60 -1.26 9.89
CA SER A 252 -13.69 -2.21 10.15
C SER A 252 -13.47 -3.50 9.35
N PRO A 253 -13.71 -4.70 9.90
CA PRO A 253 -13.49 -5.96 9.19
C PRO A 253 -14.19 -6.00 7.82
N ALA A 254 -13.55 -6.65 6.84
CA ALA A 254 -14.02 -6.76 5.47
C ALA A 254 -13.75 -8.17 4.92
N PRO A 255 -14.59 -8.68 3.98
CA PRO A 255 -14.24 -9.86 3.21
C PRO A 255 -13.02 -9.56 2.33
N SER A 256 -12.26 -10.60 1.98
CA SER A 256 -11.24 -10.46 0.94
C SER A 256 -11.91 -10.21 -0.40
N ALA A 257 -11.48 -9.18 -1.12
CA ALA A 257 -12.01 -8.88 -2.46
C ALA A 257 -11.52 -9.85 -3.54
N LEU A 258 -10.36 -10.49 -3.35
CA LEU A 258 -9.69 -11.36 -4.31
C LEU A 258 -9.10 -12.60 -3.63
N SER A 259 -8.89 -13.67 -4.40
CA SER A 259 -7.90 -14.69 -4.04
C SER A 259 -6.47 -14.24 -4.40
N VAL A 260 -5.47 -14.94 -3.85
CA VAL A 260 -4.07 -14.77 -4.27
C VAL A 260 -3.91 -15.01 -5.77
N ASP A 261 -4.54 -16.06 -6.34
CA ASP A 261 -4.46 -16.37 -7.77
C ASP A 261 -5.07 -15.28 -8.66
N GLU A 262 -6.22 -14.71 -8.26
CA GLU A 262 -6.84 -13.57 -8.95
C GLU A 262 -5.92 -12.34 -8.89
N ALA A 263 -5.28 -12.09 -7.73
CA ALA A 263 -4.34 -11.00 -7.56
C ALA A 263 -3.05 -11.19 -8.39
N ILE A 264 -2.54 -12.42 -8.52
CA ILE A 264 -1.42 -12.76 -9.43
C ILE A 264 -1.82 -12.46 -10.87
N ALA A 265 -2.99 -12.94 -11.33
CA ALA A 265 -3.46 -12.72 -12.70
C ALA A 265 -3.61 -11.23 -13.05
N ILE A 266 -4.08 -10.41 -12.09
CA ILE A 266 -4.16 -8.96 -12.23
C ILE A 266 -2.76 -8.33 -12.27
N ALA A 267 -1.90 -8.63 -11.29
CA ALA A 267 -0.59 -7.99 -11.14
C ALA A 267 0.41 -8.41 -12.24
N ALA A 268 0.28 -9.61 -12.79
CA ALA A 268 1.10 -10.13 -13.89
C ALA A 268 0.71 -9.60 -15.28
N ASN A 269 -0.38 -8.84 -15.39
CA ASN A 269 -0.87 -8.39 -16.69
C ASN A 269 0.16 -7.50 -17.41
N PRO A 270 0.58 -7.83 -18.66
CA PRO A 270 1.65 -7.12 -19.36
C PRO A 270 1.29 -5.68 -19.77
N THR A 271 0.03 -5.26 -19.58
CA THR A 271 -0.39 -3.86 -19.81
C THR A 271 0.13 -2.91 -18.71
N TRP A 272 0.55 -3.43 -17.54
CA TRP A 272 1.15 -2.61 -16.49
C TRP A 272 2.49 -2.01 -16.93
N GLY A 273 2.74 -0.76 -16.53
CA GLY A 273 3.95 -0.05 -16.91
C GLY A 273 4.01 1.39 -16.40
N THR A 274 5.12 2.06 -16.71
CA THR A 274 5.27 3.53 -16.57
C THR A 274 4.58 4.31 -17.70
N ARG A 275 4.17 3.59 -18.75
CA ARG A 275 3.27 4.07 -19.80
C ARG A 275 2.16 3.04 -20.00
N LEU A 276 0.94 3.51 -20.26
CA LEU A 276 -0.22 2.70 -20.61
C LEU A 276 -0.68 3.03 -22.05
N PRO A 277 -1.43 2.12 -22.71
CA PRO A 277 -2.23 2.44 -23.88
C PRO A 277 -2.97 3.77 -23.76
N ALA A 278 -2.87 4.62 -24.79
CA ALA A 278 -3.44 5.96 -24.80
C ALA A 278 -4.96 5.97 -24.57
N GLU A 279 -5.66 4.91 -24.95
CA GLU A 279 -7.08 4.71 -24.63
C GLU A 279 -7.32 4.70 -23.11
N LEU A 280 -6.63 3.83 -22.36
CA LEU A 280 -6.81 3.67 -20.90
C LEU A 280 -6.55 4.96 -20.14
N VAL A 281 -5.53 5.72 -20.55
CA VAL A 281 -5.22 7.03 -19.94
C VAL A 281 -6.33 8.06 -20.23
N ARG A 282 -6.91 8.05 -21.44
CA ARG A 282 -7.99 8.98 -21.85
C ARG A 282 -9.36 8.59 -21.27
N SER A 283 -9.73 7.30 -21.32
CA SER A 283 -11.00 6.80 -20.76
C SER A 283 -10.96 6.88 -19.23
N GLY A 284 -9.84 6.52 -18.60
CA GLY A 284 -9.60 6.72 -17.18
C GLY A 284 -9.73 8.19 -16.78
N ALA A 285 -9.06 9.12 -17.48
CA ALA A 285 -9.19 10.55 -17.20
C ALA A 285 -10.62 11.08 -17.32
N LYS A 286 -11.44 10.52 -18.23
CA LYS A 286 -12.87 10.84 -18.34
C LYS A 286 -13.72 10.21 -17.21
N ARG A 287 -13.49 8.95 -16.88
CA ARG A 287 -14.27 8.15 -15.91
C ARG A 287 -13.97 8.52 -14.46
N PHE A 288 -12.71 8.84 -14.18
CA PHE A 288 -12.19 9.19 -12.85
C PHE A 288 -11.75 10.66 -12.80
N ALA A 289 -12.46 11.55 -13.50
CA ALA A 289 -12.17 12.99 -13.56
C ALA A 289 -12.17 13.66 -12.17
N SER A 290 -13.00 13.17 -11.26
CA SER A 290 -13.11 13.62 -9.86
C SER A 290 -12.23 12.85 -8.86
N LEU A 291 -11.19 12.14 -9.33
CA LEU A 291 -10.32 11.33 -8.47
C LEU A 291 -9.53 12.21 -7.49
N ALA A 292 -9.99 12.26 -6.25
CA ALA A 292 -9.32 12.99 -5.18
C ALA A 292 -7.95 12.37 -4.84
N ARG A 293 -7.01 13.23 -4.45
CA ARG A 293 -5.84 12.79 -3.66
C ARG A 293 -6.31 12.57 -2.23
N SER A 294 -6.29 11.33 -1.76
CA SER A 294 -6.39 11.04 -0.32
C SER A 294 -5.09 11.46 0.37
N ASN A 295 -5.16 11.75 1.67
CA ASN A 295 -3.98 11.96 2.50
C ASN A 295 -3.40 10.64 3.10
N GLY A 296 -4.04 9.48 2.90
CA GLY A 296 -3.56 8.14 3.30
C GLY A 296 -4.45 7.00 2.80
#